data_AF-A0A377ZRJ8-F1
#
_entry.id   AF-A0A377ZRJ8-F1
#
_cell.length_a   1.000
_cell.length_b   1.000
_cell.length_c   1.000
_cell.angle_alpha   90.00
_cell.angle_beta   90.00
_cell.angle_gamma   90.00
#
_symmetry.space_group_name_H-M   'P 1'
#
loop_
_entity.id
_entity.type
_entity.pdbx_description
1 polymer ?
#
loop_
_entity_poly.entity_id
_entity_poly.type
_entity_poly.pdbx_seq_one_letter_code
_entity_poly.pdbx_strand_id
1 'polypeptide(L)'
;MYHLDNTSGVPEMPEPKDVQTISTRWFGESMEQGGISWPGADWFNTVQAELLNILANSGIEPKKQSFDQLSAAIQVLGDASLRPQLREPDGGKRVNIGKASVSDVVSKNIMSYVNDSDREAITGTLGAEIVLDYALKSAIDDGVTVLVCPPCPGVYVFGKDPVTLPQGFSFEGGSRRTYTTSSNASFNNAGTVFRLFNGASAIFKLTSRHTFRRVIFDGRDKSIRFMQGDDQTQWCRFFDCGVHRWSIGIGSSSPNGYSATLIVSGGTISNNAIGVKNVIDSLFLGVTINANDTDGVQLLTGANNNAFIGVRNG
;
A
#
# COMPACT_ATOMS: atom_id res chain seq x y z
N MET A 1 -17.78 -34.05 -22.17
CA MET A 1 -18.45 -33.51 -23.37
C MET A 1 -17.58 -33.79 -24.58
N TYR A 2 -18.18 -34.17 -25.70
CA TYR A 2 -17.52 -34.34 -26.99
C TYR A 2 -18.55 -34.06 -28.08
N HIS A 3 -18.12 -33.60 -29.26
CA HIS A 3 -19.05 -33.42 -30.37
C HIS A 3 -19.71 -34.77 -30.74
N LEU A 4 -20.83 -34.72 -31.47
CA LEU A 4 -21.42 -35.91 -32.08
C LEU A 4 -20.34 -36.66 -32.85
N ASP A 5 -20.07 -37.90 -32.44
CA ASP A 5 -18.96 -38.70 -32.93
C ASP A 5 -19.47 -40.04 -33.44
N ASN A 6 -20.16 -39.97 -34.58
CA ASN A 6 -20.64 -41.12 -35.34
C ASN A 6 -20.66 -40.78 -36.85
N THR A 7 -20.91 -41.78 -37.69
CA THR A 7 -20.89 -41.65 -39.15
C THR A 7 -22.06 -40.87 -39.76
N SER A 8 -23.01 -40.41 -38.94
CA SER A 8 -24.17 -39.62 -39.40
C SER A 8 -23.98 -38.11 -39.23
N GLY A 9 -22.90 -37.67 -38.57
CA GLY A 9 -22.59 -36.26 -38.40
C GLY A 9 -22.19 -35.58 -39.71
N VAL A 10 -22.48 -34.28 -39.81
CA VAL A 10 -21.99 -33.40 -40.89
C VAL A 10 -20.78 -32.59 -40.40
N PRO A 11 -19.82 -32.25 -41.28
CA PRO A 11 -18.56 -31.61 -40.87
C PRO A 11 -18.71 -30.14 -40.45
N GLU A 12 -19.76 -29.46 -40.90
CA GLU A 12 -20.07 -28.06 -40.57
C GLU A 12 -21.45 -28.01 -39.91
N MET A 13 -21.58 -27.20 -38.85
CA MET A 13 -22.87 -26.99 -38.19
C MET A 13 -23.84 -26.33 -39.18
N PRO A 14 -25.02 -26.92 -39.46
CA PRO A 14 -26.02 -26.28 -40.29
C PRO A 14 -26.50 -24.97 -39.69
N GLU A 15 -26.81 -24.00 -40.53
CA GLU A 15 -27.40 -22.72 -40.11
C GLU A 15 -28.69 -22.95 -39.30
N PRO A 16 -28.86 -22.29 -38.14
CA PRO A 16 -30.10 -22.36 -37.37
C PRO A 16 -31.30 -21.90 -38.21
N LYS A 17 -32.43 -22.61 -38.12
CA LYS A 17 -33.67 -22.21 -38.79
C LYS A 17 -34.25 -20.92 -38.20
N ASP A 18 -35.13 -20.30 -38.99
CA ASP A 18 -35.84 -19.07 -38.62
C ASP A 18 -36.58 -19.18 -37.28
N VAL A 19 -36.58 -18.08 -36.53
CA VAL A 19 -37.30 -17.95 -35.25
C VAL A 19 -38.81 -18.14 -35.48
N GLN A 20 -39.37 -19.19 -34.88
CA GLN A 20 -40.79 -19.51 -35.06
C GLN A 20 -41.72 -18.84 -34.03
N THR A 21 -41.19 -18.38 -32.90
CA THR A 21 -41.99 -17.81 -31.81
C THR A 21 -41.26 -16.66 -31.12
N ILE A 22 -41.99 -15.60 -30.79
CA ILE A 22 -41.46 -14.42 -30.07
C ILE A 22 -41.54 -14.53 -28.53
N SER A 23 -42.10 -15.62 -28.01
CA SER A 23 -42.26 -15.87 -26.58
C SER A 23 -41.68 -17.23 -26.19
N THR A 24 -41.16 -17.33 -24.96
CA THR A 24 -40.54 -18.55 -24.44
C THR A 24 -41.56 -19.70 -24.38
N ARG A 25 -41.19 -20.88 -24.91
CA ARG A 25 -41.98 -22.12 -24.87
C ARG A 25 -41.22 -23.21 -24.13
N TRP A 26 -41.96 -24.15 -23.53
CA TRP A 26 -41.41 -25.27 -22.76
C TRP A 26 -41.93 -26.58 -23.34
N PHE A 27 -41.18 -27.68 -23.14
CA PHE A 27 -41.62 -29.01 -23.56
C PHE A 27 -42.92 -29.39 -22.85
N GLY A 28 -43.92 -29.84 -23.64
CA GLY A 28 -45.20 -30.33 -23.13
C GLY A 28 -45.46 -31.78 -23.56
N GLU A 29 -46.15 -32.52 -22.69
CA GLU A 29 -46.55 -33.92 -22.90
C GLU A 29 -48.06 -34.08 -23.20
N SER A 30 -48.73 -32.99 -23.61
CA SER A 30 -50.18 -32.98 -23.85
C SER A 30 -50.59 -33.99 -24.93
N MET A 31 -51.55 -34.87 -24.59
CA MET A 31 -52.21 -35.78 -25.53
C MET A 31 -53.40 -35.11 -26.26
N GLU A 32 -53.76 -33.88 -25.93
CA GLU A 32 -54.75 -33.07 -26.68
C GLU A 32 -54.08 -31.98 -27.52
N GLN A 33 -54.83 -31.47 -28.53
CA GLN A 33 -54.45 -30.55 -29.61
C GLN A 33 -53.12 -29.80 -29.42
N GLY A 34 -52.04 -30.36 -29.96
CA GLY A 34 -50.70 -29.77 -29.95
C GLY A 34 -49.57 -30.79 -30.10
N GLY A 35 -49.81 -32.04 -29.68
CA GLY A 35 -48.83 -33.13 -29.76
C GLY A 35 -47.69 -33.01 -28.76
N ILE A 36 -46.88 -34.07 -28.66
CA ILE A 36 -45.68 -34.09 -27.82
C ILE A 36 -44.66 -33.10 -28.41
N SER A 37 -43.99 -32.32 -27.57
CA SER A 37 -42.89 -31.47 -28.02
C SER A 37 -41.63 -32.31 -28.27
N TRP A 38 -41.00 -32.20 -29.45
CA TRP A 38 -39.77 -32.91 -29.79
C TRP A 38 -38.64 -31.94 -30.19
N PRO A 39 -37.45 -32.03 -29.56
CA PRO A 39 -36.30 -31.24 -29.97
C PRO A 39 -35.75 -31.74 -31.31
N GLY A 40 -35.58 -30.82 -32.26
CA GLY A 40 -34.95 -31.10 -33.56
C GLY A 40 -33.42 -31.01 -33.52
N ALA A 41 -32.78 -31.31 -34.66
CA ALA A 41 -31.33 -31.21 -34.82
C ALA A 41 -30.78 -29.83 -34.46
N ASP A 42 -31.46 -28.74 -34.86
CA ASP A 42 -31.11 -27.37 -34.50
C ASP A 42 -30.96 -27.17 -32.99
N TRP A 43 -31.86 -27.75 -32.19
CA TRP A 43 -31.83 -27.65 -30.74
C TRP A 43 -30.61 -28.39 -30.16
N PHE A 44 -30.38 -29.63 -30.59
CA PHE A 44 -29.23 -30.42 -30.11
C PHE A 44 -27.89 -29.83 -30.55
N ASN A 45 -27.80 -29.32 -31.79
CA ASN A 45 -26.61 -28.66 -32.29
C ASN A 45 -26.32 -27.37 -31.51
N THR A 46 -27.35 -26.58 -31.21
CA THR A 46 -27.21 -25.37 -30.38
C THR A 46 -26.70 -25.72 -28.98
N VAL A 47 -27.33 -26.69 -28.30
CA VAL A 47 -26.86 -27.12 -26.97
C VAL A 47 -25.43 -27.67 -27.03
N GLN A 48 -25.10 -28.49 -28.04
CA GLN A 48 -23.76 -29.01 -28.22
C GLN A 48 -22.74 -27.87 -28.44
N ALA A 49 -23.07 -26.89 -29.29
CA ALA A 49 -22.21 -25.74 -29.56
C ALA A 49 -21.96 -24.92 -28.28
N GLU A 50 -23.01 -24.61 -27.50
CA GLU A 50 -22.87 -23.93 -26.20
C GLU A 50 -21.95 -24.69 -25.24
N LEU A 51 -22.14 -26.01 -25.11
CA LEU A 51 -21.32 -26.84 -24.22
C LEU A 51 -19.87 -26.95 -24.69
N LEU A 52 -19.61 -27.01 -26.00
CA LEU A 52 -18.26 -27.01 -26.57
C LEU A 52 -17.61 -25.62 -26.42
N ASN A 53 -18.36 -24.54 -26.58
CA ASN A 53 -17.89 -23.17 -26.36
C ASN A 53 -17.51 -22.93 -24.89
N ILE A 54 -18.24 -23.50 -23.93
CA ILE A 54 -17.85 -23.48 -22.51
C ILE A 54 -16.47 -24.12 -22.32
N LEU A 55 -16.22 -25.28 -22.93
CA LEU A 55 -14.92 -25.94 -22.86
C LEU A 55 -13.82 -25.10 -23.52
N ALA A 56 -14.07 -24.60 -24.73
CA ALA A 56 -13.13 -23.74 -25.46
C ALA A 56 -12.77 -22.47 -24.67
N ASN A 57 -13.76 -21.76 -24.12
CA ASN A 57 -13.55 -20.57 -23.30
C ASN A 57 -12.77 -20.87 -22.00
N SER A 58 -12.85 -22.11 -21.50
CA SER A 58 -12.06 -22.57 -20.35
C SER A 58 -10.68 -23.12 -20.73
N GLY A 59 -10.32 -23.16 -22.02
CA GLY A 59 -9.07 -23.75 -22.50
C GLY A 59 -8.98 -25.27 -22.34
N ILE A 60 -10.12 -25.96 -22.19
CA ILE A 60 -10.20 -27.41 -22.03
C ILE A 60 -10.53 -28.05 -23.38
N GLU A 61 -9.63 -28.91 -23.87
CA GLU A 61 -9.89 -29.70 -25.07
C GLU A 61 -10.95 -30.79 -24.80
N PRO A 62 -11.96 -30.97 -25.68
CA PRO A 62 -12.95 -32.03 -25.54
C PRO A 62 -12.32 -33.43 -25.52
N LYS A 63 -12.61 -34.21 -24.47
CA LYS A 63 -12.14 -35.60 -24.32
C LYS A 63 -13.29 -36.58 -24.18
N LYS A 64 -13.46 -37.48 -25.16
CA LYS A 64 -14.59 -38.44 -25.20
C LYS A 64 -14.73 -39.30 -23.94
N GLN A 65 -13.62 -39.68 -23.31
CA GLN A 65 -13.61 -40.55 -22.12
C GLN A 65 -13.68 -39.80 -20.77
N SER A 66 -13.82 -38.48 -20.78
CA SER A 66 -13.91 -37.66 -19.56
C SER A 66 -15.33 -37.11 -19.37
N PHE A 67 -15.87 -37.33 -18.18
CA PHE A 67 -17.26 -37.05 -17.83
C PHE A 67 -17.42 -35.85 -16.88
N ASP A 68 -16.33 -35.14 -16.58
CA ASP A 68 -16.23 -34.05 -15.61
C ASP A 68 -15.82 -32.70 -16.22
N GLN A 69 -15.67 -32.64 -17.54
CA GLN A 69 -15.12 -31.47 -18.25
C GLN A 69 -15.92 -30.18 -18.03
N LEU A 70 -17.25 -30.25 -17.96
CA LEU A 70 -18.09 -29.08 -17.67
C LEU A 70 -17.89 -28.58 -16.23
N SER A 71 -17.71 -29.51 -15.27
CA SER A 71 -17.41 -29.15 -13.89
C SER A 71 -16.03 -28.48 -13.79
N ALA A 72 -15.03 -29.02 -14.49
CA ALA A 72 -13.70 -28.42 -14.59
C ALA A 72 -13.75 -27.02 -15.25
N ALA A 73 -14.52 -26.87 -16.34
CA ALA A 73 -14.68 -25.58 -17.03
C ALA A 73 -15.29 -24.50 -16.13
N ILE A 74 -16.33 -24.84 -15.35
CA ILE A 74 -16.98 -23.91 -14.42
C ILE A 74 -15.98 -23.39 -13.37
N GLN A 75 -15.08 -24.24 -12.87
CA GLN A 75 -14.05 -23.82 -11.91
C GLN A 75 -13.08 -22.80 -12.52
N VAL A 76 -12.65 -23.04 -13.76
CA VAL A 76 -11.77 -22.11 -14.49
C VAL A 76 -12.46 -20.79 -14.78
N LEU A 77 -13.68 -20.82 -15.29
CA LEU A 77 -14.44 -19.62 -15.67
C LEU A 77 -14.81 -18.76 -14.45
N GLY A 78 -15.13 -19.40 -13.32
CA GLY A 78 -15.36 -18.72 -12.04
C GLY A 78 -14.09 -18.01 -11.53
N ASP A 79 -12.94 -18.68 -11.56
CA ASP A 79 -11.65 -18.09 -11.15
C ASP A 79 -11.20 -16.96 -12.08
N ALA A 80 -11.38 -17.14 -13.40
CA ALA A 80 -11.04 -16.17 -14.43
C ALA A 80 -11.78 -14.84 -14.27
N SER A 81 -12.99 -14.85 -13.71
CA SER A 81 -13.75 -13.63 -13.43
C SER A 81 -13.42 -13.04 -12.05
N LEU A 82 -13.23 -13.90 -11.04
CA LEU A 82 -13.02 -13.47 -9.67
C LEU A 82 -11.65 -12.78 -9.47
N ARG A 83 -10.56 -13.34 -10.00
CA ARG A 83 -9.21 -12.79 -9.75
C ARG A 83 -9.02 -11.37 -10.30
N PRO A 84 -9.42 -11.05 -11.54
CA PRO A 84 -9.35 -9.68 -12.04
C PRO A 84 -10.21 -8.73 -11.19
N GLN A 85 -11.43 -9.15 -10.85
CA GLN A 85 -12.36 -8.36 -10.02
C GLN A 85 -11.81 -8.04 -8.63
N LEU A 86 -11.02 -8.93 -8.03
CA LEU A 86 -10.38 -8.69 -6.75
C LEU A 86 -9.12 -7.81 -6.84
N ARG A 87 -8.57 -7.60 -8.05
CA ARG A 87 -7.43 -6.71 -8.30
C ARG A 87 -7.84 -5.27 -8.62
N GLU A 88 -9.12 -5.05 -8.95
CA GLU A 88 -9.65 -3.71 -9.16
C GLU A 88 -9.54 -2.83 -7.90
N PRO A 89 -9.54 -1.48 -8.02
CA PRO A 89 -9.42 -0.58 -6.87
C PRO A 89 -10.46 -0.81 -5.75
N ASP A 90 -11.63 -1.34 -6.10
CA ASP A 90 -12.70 -1.68 -5.16
C ASP A 90 -12.73 -3.16 -4.77
N GLY A 91 -11.77 -3.98 -5.20
CA GLY A 91 -11.73 -5.42 -4.94
C GLY A 91 -11.80 -5.77 -3.45
N GLY A 92 -11.10 -5.01 -2.60
CA GLY A 92 -11.17 -5.16 -1.15
C GLY A 92 -12.54 -4.84 -0.53
N LYS A 93 -13.41 -4.11 -1.24
CA LYS A 93 -14.81 -3.87 -0.83
C LYS A 93 -15.73 -5.06 -1.12
N ARG A 94 -15.28 -6.00 -1.96
CA ARG A 94 -16.03 -7.19 -2.37
C ARG A 94 -15.82 -8.39 -1.43
N VAL A 95 -14.89 -8.26 -0.48
CA VAL A 95 -14.59 -9.28 0.53
C VAL A 95 -14.95 -8.73 1.90
N ASN A 96 -15.81 -9.43 2.64
CA ASN A 96 -16.32 -8.97 3.94
C ASN A 96 -15.67 -9.68 5.13
N ILE A 97 -15.43 -8.92 6.19
CA ILE A 97 -15.17 -9.41 7.56
C ILE A 97 -16.39 -9.01 8.41
N GLY A 98 -17.33 -9.95 8.55
CA GLY A 98 -18.63 -9.66 9.16
C GLY A 98 -19.44 -8.68 8.31
N LYS A 99 -19.79 -7.51 8.88
CA LYS A 99 -20.55 -6.46 8.19
C LYS A 99 -19.68 -5.42 7.47
N ALA A 100 -18.38 -5.40 7.75
CA ALA A 100 -17.44 -4.48 7.15
C ALA A 100 -16.69 -5.16 6.01
N SER A 101 -16.22 -4.40 5.03
CA SER A 101 -15.32 -4.92 4.01
C SER A 101 -13.87 -4.99 4.50
N VAL A 102 -13.03 -5.78 3.83
CA VAL A 102 -11.58 -5.80 4.09
C VAL A 102 -10.99 -4.39 3.97
N SER A 103 -11.45 -3.60 3.00
CA SER A 103 -11.03 -2.21 2.81
C SER A 103 -11.39 -1.27 3.98
N ASP A 104 -12.40 -1.61 4.78
CA ASP A 104 -12.84 -0.79 5.92
C ASP A 104 -12.03 -1.07 7.18
N VAL A 105 -11.51 -2.29 7.31
CA VAL A 105 -10.86 -2.77 8.55
C VAL A 105 -9.35 -2.83 8.45
N VAL A 106 -8.79 -2.96 7.25
CA VAL A 106 -7.35 -2.94 7.03
C VAL A 106 -6.83 -1.51 7.08
N SER A 107 -5.77 -1.29 7.86
CA SER A 107 -5.10 0.00 7.93
C SER A 107 -4.58 0.43 6.56
N LYS A 108 -4.78 1.71 6.21
CA LYS A 108 -4.28 2.27 4.95
C LYS A 108 -2.76 2.21 4.94
N ASN A 109 -2.22 1.61 3.89
CA ASN A 109 -0.80 1.32 3.74
C ASN A 109 -0.27 2.00 2.49
N ILE A 110 0.94 2.56 2.56
CA ILE A 110 1.58 3.21 1.41
C ILE A 110 1.66 2.28 0.19
N MET A 111 1.83 0.97 0.39
CA MET A 111 1.89 -0.03 -0.70
C MET A 111 0.63 -0.10 -1.57
N SER A 112 -0.51 0.38 -1.06
CA SER A 112 -1.75 0.52 -1.86
C SER A 112 -1.69 1.63 -2.90
N TYR A 113 -0.68 2.51 -2.81
CA TYR A 113 -0.47 3.67 -3.67
C TYR A 113 0.80 3.58 -4.53
N VAL A 114 1.60 2.52 -4.33
CA VAL A 114 2.85 2.28 -5.08
C VAL A 114 2.54 1.48 -6.35
N ASN A 115 3.14 1.87 -7.47
CA ASN A 115 3.01 1.10 -8.71
C ASN A 115 3.71 -0.27 -8.60
N ASP A 116 3.38 -1.22 -9.49
CA ASP A 116 3.85 -2.61 -9.37
C ASP A 116 5.39 -2.72 -9.40
N SER A 117 6.07 -1.98 -10.29
CA SER A 117 7.53 -1.98 -10.43
C SER A 117 8.23 -1.50 -9.15
N ASP A 118 7.78 -0.39 -8.59
CA ASP A 118 8.34 0.18 -7.36
C ASP A 118 8.03 -0.71 -6.15
N ARG A 119 6.85 -1.32 -6.11
CA ARG A 119 6.46 -2.26 -5.05
C ARG A 119 7.34 -3.50 -5.08
N GLU A 120 7.62 -4.05 -6.25
CA GLU A 120 8.55 -5.18 -6.41
C GLU A 120 9.97 -4.78 -6.02
N ALA A 121 10.45 -3.59 -6.43
CA ALA A 121 11.79 -3.13 -6.10
C ALA A 121 11.98 -2.91 -4.58
N ILE A 122 11.05 -2.22 -3.91
CA ILE A 122 11.17 -1.90 -2.48
C ILE A 122 11.03 -3.14 -1.59
N THR A 123 10.26 -4.15 -2.04
CA THR A 123 10.04 -5.39 -1.28
C THR A 123 11.07 -6.47 -1.60
N GLY A 124 11.65 -6.48 -2.81
CA GLY A 124 12.56 -7.53 -3.27
C GLY A 124 14.05 -7.20 -3.17
N THR A 125 14.43 -5.91 -3.10
CA THR A 125 15.84 -5.50 -3.20
C THR A 125 16.32 -4.79 -1.94
N LEU A 126 17.31 -5.38 -1.26
CA LEU A 126 17.90 -4.82 -0.05
C LEU A 126 18.54 -3.45 -0.33
N GLY A 127 18.14 -2.43 0.43
CA GLY A 127 18.68 -1.08 0.33
C GLY A 127 18.27 -0.31 -0.92
N ALA A 128 17.35 -0.84 -1.74
CA ALA A 128 16.81 -0.12 -2.89
C ALA A 128 16.13 1.17 -2.44
N GLU A 129 16.51 2.28 -3.04
CA GLU A 129 15.97 3.61 -2.73
C GLU A 129 14.85 3.93 -3.71
N ILE A 130 13.60 3.93 -3.23
CA ILE A 130 12.41 4.12 -4.06
C ILE A 130 11.75 5.44 -3.71
N VAL A 131 11.60 6.32 -4.70
CA VAL A 131 11.01 7.66 -4.54
C VAL A 131 9.49 7.52 -4.51
N LEU A 132 8.87 7.90 -3.39
CA LEU A 132 7.46 7.64 -3.13
C LEU A 132 6.65 8.90 -2.81
N ASP A 133 7.14 10.07 -3.23
CA ASP A 133 6.40 11.34 -3.13
C ASP A 133 5.00 11.24 -3.77
N TYR A 134 4.88 10.56 -4.92
CA TYR A 134 3.60 10.35 -5.60
C TYR A 134 2.63 9.50 -4.77
N ALA A 135 3.12 8.42 -4.16
CA ALA A 135 2.30 7.51 -3.37
C ALA A 135 1.81 8.19 -2.08
N LEU A 136 2.68 8.98 -1.44
CA LEU A 136 2.32 9.80 -0.28
C LEU A 136 1.25 10.85 -0.65
N LYS A 137 1.40 11.52 -1.80
CA LYS A 137 0.42 12.49 -2.28
C LYS A 137 -0.93 11.82 -2.55
N SER A 138 -0.97 10.69 -3.25
CA SER A 138 -2.21 9.95 -3.50
C SER A 138 -2.90 9.50 -2.21
N ALA A 139 -2.14 9.06 -1.19
CA ALA A 139 -2.72 8.73 0.10
C ALA A 139 -3.36 9.94 0.80
N ILE A 140 -2.73 11.12 0.70
CA ILE A 140 -3.28 12.36 1.24
C ILE A 140 -4.55 12.77 0.49
N ASP A 141 -4.53 12.71 -0.85
CA ASP A 141 -5.67 13.05 -1.71
C ASP A 141 -6.88 12.13 -1.45
N ASP A 142 -6.62 10.86 -1.08
CA ASP A 142 -7.62 9.88 -0.63
C ASP A 142 -8.18 10.14 0.77
N GLY A 143 -7.69 11.17 1.47
CA GLY A 143 -8.14 11.53 2.82
C GLY A 143 -7.57 10.64 3.93
N VAL A 144 -6.47 9.93 3.68
CA VAL A 144 -5.79 9.14 4.73
C VAL A 144 -5.26 10.08 5.81
N THR A 145 -5.46 9.70 7.08
CA THR A 145 -4.97 10.46 8.25
C THR A 145 -3.86 9.72 9.01
N VAL A 146 -3.82 8.39 8.91
CA VAL A 146 -2.75 7.54 9.44
C VAL A 146 -2.31 6.58 8.35
N LEU A 147 -1.07 6.69 7.90
CA LEU A 147 -0.50 5.86 6.85
C LEU A 147 0.50 4.86 7.42
N VAL A 148 0.26 3.57 7.17
CA VAL A 148 1.19 2.51 7.52
C VAL A 148 2.28 2.41 6.44
N CYS A 149 3.54 2.45 6.86
CA CYS A 149 4.69 2.18 6.01
C CYS A 149 5.41 0.93 6.53
N PRO A 150 5.14 -0.26 5.96
CA PRO A 150 5.60 -1.52 6.53
C PRO A 150 7.14 -1.64 6.49
N PRO A 151 7.74 -2.45 7.36
CA PRO A 151 9.15 -2.82 7.23
C PRO A 151 9.38 -3.51 5.88
N CYS A 152 10.39 -3.08 5.14
CA CYS A 152 10.77 -3.68 3.85
C CYS A 152 12.29 -3.70 3.70
N PRO A 153 12.85 -4.52 2.78
CA PRO A 153 14.28 -4.50 2.48
C PRO A 153 14.76 -3.17 1.89
N GLY A 154 13.92 -2.50 1.10
CA GLY A 154 14.19 -1.19 0.53
C GLY A 154 13.98 -0.02 1.49
N VAL A 155 14.16 1.19 0.97
CA VAL A 155 14.10 2.47 1.68
C VAL A 155 13.08 3.38 1.00
N TYR A 156 12.17 3.93 1.79
CA TYR A 156 11.19 4.92 1.34
C TYR A 156 11.90 6.27 1.18
N VAL A 157 12.00 6.78 -0.05
CA VAL A 157 12.64 8.06 -0.34
C VAL A 157 11.59 9.12 -0.58
N PHE A 158 11.72 10.25 0.10
CA PHE A 158 10.83 11.41 -0.04
C PHE A 158 11.61 12.71 -0.16
N GLY A 159 10.98 13.72 -0.73
CA GLY A 159 11.53 15.06 -0.89
C GLY A 159 11.99 15.39 -2.29
N LYS A 160 11.81 14.50 -3.29
CA LYS A 160 12.07 14.87 -4.69
C LYS A 160 11.12 16.00 -5.10
N ASP A 161 9.85 15.81 -4.78
CA ASP A 161 8.78 16.80 -4.89
C ASP A 161 8.13 16.95 -3.50
N PRO A 162 8.70 17.76 -2.59
CA PRO A 162 8.32 17.75 -1.18
C PRO A 162 6.81 17.94 -0.95
N VAL A 163 6.20 16.94 -0.31
CA VAL A 163 4.77 16.96 0.03
C VAL A 163 4.56 17.68 1.37
N THR A 164 3.52 18.52 1.45
CA THR A 164 3.07 19.10 2.74
C THR A 164 2.10 18.14 3.42
N LEU A 165 2.45 17.71 4.64
CA LEU A 165 1.60 16.83 5.42
C LEU A 165 0.41 17.61 5.99
N PRO A 166 -0.83 17.18 5.76
CA PRO A 166 -2.01 17.77 6.42
C PRO A 166 -1.90 17.70 7.93
N GLN A 167 -2.54 18.63 8.63
CA GLN A 167 -2.52 18.64 10.09
C GLN A 167 -3.04 17.32 10.66
N GLY A 168 -2.27 16.73 11.58
CA GLY A 168 -2.61 15.44 12.20
C GLY A 168 -2.26 14.20 11.37
N PHE A 169 -1.84 14.36 10.10
CA PHE A 169 -1.39 13.24 9.28
C PHE A 169 -0.23 12.52 9.99
N SER A 170 -0.34 11.21 10.14
CA SER A 170 0.56 10.42 10.99
C SER A 170 1.06 9.17 10.26
N PHE A 171 2.20 8.64 10.69
CA PHE A 171 2.81 7.44 10.13
C PHE A 171 3.01 6.36 11.19
N GLU A 172 2.73 5.13 10.81
CA GLU A 172 3.02 3.92 11.58
C GLU A 172 4.03 3.06 10.82
N GLY A 173 5.19 2.84 11.43
CA GLY A 173 6.25 1.98 10.91
C GLY A 173 6.52 0.76 11.80
N GLY A 174 7.63 0.08 11.52
CA GLY A 174 8.14 -1.04 12.29
C GLY A 174 9.65 -1.15 12.22
N SER A 175 10.37 -0.11 12.65
CA SER A 175 11.83 -0.15 12.74
C SER A 175 12.35 -0.78 14.03
N ARG A 176 13.56 -1.35 13.95
CA ARG A 176 14.37 -1.64 15.14
C ARG A 176 15.05 -0.36 15.60
N ARG A 177 15.42 -0.30 16.88
CA ARG A 177 16.23 0.80 17.39
C ARG A 177 17.61 0.81 16.72
N THR A 178 17.93 1.88 16.03
CA THR A 178 19.27 2.18 15.50
C THR A 178 20.08 2.98 16.51
N TYR A 179 21.40 2.81 16.53
CA TYR A 179 22.30 3.56 17.41
C TYR A 179 23.12 4.52 16.54
N THR A 180 24.43 4.35 16.42
CA THR A 180 25.26 5.14 15.51
C THR A 180 25.15 4.63 14.07
N THR A 181 24.89 5.52 13.12
CA THR A 181 24.76 5.20 11.69
C THR A 181 25.71 6.07 10.87
N SER A 182 26.68 5.47 10.19
CA SER A 182 27.74 6.19 9.46
C SER A 182 27.60 6.11 7.94
N SER A 183 26.68 5.29 7.42
CA SER A 183 26.53 5.05 5.99
C SER A 183 25.11 4.65 5.62
N ASN A 184 24.78 4.70 4.33
CA ASN A 184 23.47 4.25 3.83
C ASN A 184 23.19 2.78 4.18
N ALA A 185 24.22 1.93 4.19
CA ALA A 185 24.13 0.52 4.53
C ALA A 185 23.80 0.27 6.02
N SER A 186 24.00 1.27 6.90
CA SER A 186 23.64 1.17 8.32
C SER A 186 22.13 0.94 8.55
N PHE A 187 21.32 1.24 7.53
CA PHE A 187 19.86 1.14 7.55
C PHE A 187 19.33 -0.14 6.90
N ASN A 188 20.21 -0.97 6.32
CA ASN A 188 19.81 -2.26 5.78
C ASN A 188 19.24 -3.13 6.91
N ASN A 189 18.10 -3.76 6.67
CA ASN A 189 17.36 -4.56 7.66
C ASN A 189 17.04 -3.78 8.95
N ALA A 190 16.88 -2.47 8.88
CA ALA A 190 16.49 -1.65 10.03
C ALA A 190 14.96 -1.49 10.17
N GLY A 191 14.19 -1.95 9.17
CA GLY A 191 12.74 -1.88 9.11
C GLY A 191 12.28 -0.67 8.31
N THR A 192 11.33 0.11 8.83
CA THR A 192 10.80 1.30 8.13
C THR A 192 11.81 2.45 8.16
N VAL A 193 12.36 2.81 7.00
CA VAL A 193 13.34 3.90 6.85
C VAL A 193 12.83 4.93 5.84
N PHE A 194 12.71 6.18 6.29
CA PHE A 194 12.41 7.33 5.45
C PHE A 194 13.71 8.10 5.21
N ARG A 195 14.12 8.17 3.96
CA ARG A 195 15.35 8.84 3.54
C ARG A 195 15.02 10.08 2.73
N LEU A 196 15.73 11.16 3.04
CA LEU A 196 15.70 12.37 2.24
C LEU A 196 16.14 12.06 0.80
N PHE A 197 15.46 12.60 -0.21
CA PHE A 197 15.93 12.53 -1.59
C PHE A 197 17.23 13.34 -1.75
N ASN A 198 18.18 12.86 -2.56
CA ASN A 198 19.48 13.52 -2.68
C ASN A 198 19.32 14.94 -3.25
N GLY A 199 19.85 15.95 -2.56
CA GLY A 199 19.72 17.36 -2.94
C GLY A 199 18.34 17.99 -2.65
N ALA A 200 17.44 17.28 -1.97
CA ALA A 200 16.14 17.82 -1.59
C ALA A 200 16.25 18.91 -0.51
N SER A 201 15.31 19.85 -0.54
CA SER A 201 15.22 20.92 0.46
C SER A 201 14.53 20.48 1.75
N ALA A 202 13.69 19.44 1.71
CA ALA A 202 12.98 18.84 2.84
C ALA A 202 12.56 17.41 2.47
N ILE A 203 12.40 16.53 3.46
CA ILE A 203 11.82 15.20 3.24
C ILE A 203 10.30 15.27 3.02
N PHE A 204 9.65 16.19 3.72
CA PHE A 204 8.28 16.68 3.55
C PHE A 204 8.14 17.96 4.37
N LYS A 205 7.07 18.73 4.15
CA LYS A 205 6.74 19.89 5.01
C LYS A 205 5.80 19.45 6.14
N LEU A 206 6.18 19.76 7.36
CA LEU A 206 5.41 19.51 8.57
C LEU A 206 4.47 20.68 8.83
N THR A 207 3.20 20.38 9.11
CA THR A 207 2.24 21.35 9.64
C THR A 207 2.21 21.24 11.18
N SER A 208 1.35 20.41 11.75
CA SER A 208 1.24 20.22 13.21
C SER A 208 0.51 18.92 13.57
N ARG A 209 0.62 18.50 14.84
CA ARG A 209 -0.10 17.37 15.43
C ARG A 209 0.23 15.98 14.87
N HIS A 210 1.28 15.88 14.06
CA HIS A 210 1.75 14.63 13.47
C HIS A 210 2.18 13.62 14.53
N THR A 211 1.94 12.33 14.27
CA THR A 211 2.53 11.24 15.04
C THR A 211 3.38 10.38 14.12
N PHE A 212 4.59 10.09 14.55
CA PHE A 212 5.46 9.14 13.89
C PHE A 212 5.79 8.04 14.89
N ARG A 213 5.58 6.78 14.51
CA ARG A 213 5.94 5.63 15.35
C ARG A 213 6.86 4.69 14.62
N ARG A 214 7.98 4.32 15.25
CA ARG A 214 8.89 3.27 14.78
C ARG A 214 9.31 3.50 13.32
N VAL A 215 9.69 4.75 13.03
CA VAL A 215 10.23 5.20 11.74
C VAL A 215 11.66 5.67 11.96
N ILE A 216 12.57 5.29 11.07
CA ILE A 216 13.91 5.85 11.01
C ILE A 216 13.94 6.96 9.97
N PHE A 217 14.31 8.17 10.38
CA PHE A 217 14.50 9.34 9.53
C PHE A 217 15.98 9.54 9.23
N ASP A 218 16.31 9.58 7.95
CA ASP A 218 17.67 9.64 7.45
C ASP A 218 17.88 10.83 6.52
N GLY A 219 18.63 11.83 7.00
CA GLY A 219 18.93 13.07 6.29
C GLY A 219 20.12 13.01 5.33
N ARG A 220 20.71 11.82 5.13
CA ARG A 220 21.91 11.53 4.30
C ARG A 220 23.21 12.17 4.77
N ASP A 221 23.35 13.48 4.60
CA ASP A 221 24.62 14.20 4.60
C ASP A 221 24.65 15.39 5.56
N LYS A 222 23.62 15.54 6.38
CA LYS A 222 23.45 16.63 7.35
C LYS A 222 23.37 18.02 6.70
N SER A 223 23.03 18.11 5.42
CA SER A 223 22.91 19.40 4.72
C SER A 223 21.67 20.20 5.15
N ILE A 224 20.59 19.53 5.55
CA ILE A 224 19.33 20.18 5.91
C ILE A 224 18.80 19.71 7.26
N ARG A 225 17.93 20.53 7.87
CA ARG A 225 17.21 20.19 9.10
C ARG A 225 16.06 19.22 8.79
N PHE A 226 15.79 18.30 9.71
CA PHE A 226 14.69 17.34 9.58
C PHE A 226 13.34 18.03 9.59
N MET A 227 13.04 18.75 10.68
CA MET A 227 11.75 19.39 10.85
C MET A 227 11.71 20.68 10.02
N GLN A 228 10.76 20.76 9.08
CA GLN A 228 10.54 21.95 8.26
C GLN A 228 9.06 22.22 8.11
N GLY A 229 8.58 23.28 8.75
CA GLY A 229 7.24 23.81 8.52
C GLY A 229 7.31 25.21 7.95
N ASP A 230 6.21 25.65 7.35
CA ASP A 230 6.03 27.06 6.98
C ASP A 230 5.90 27.93 8.25
N ASP A 231 5.31 27.35 9.30
CA ASP A 231 5.17 27.92 10.64
C ASP A 231 5.86 27.07 11.72
N GLN A 232 5.79 27.54 12.96
CA GLN A 232 6.17 26.75 14.13
C GLN A 232 5.28 25.50 14.23
N THR A 233 5.86 24.35 13.93
CA THR A 233 5.16 23.07 14.11
C THR A 233 4.91 22.86 15.59
N GLN A 234 3.71 22.41 15.93
CA GLN A 234 3.32 22.14 17.30
C GLN A 234 2.68 20.76 17.47
N TRP A 235 2.81 20.19 18.67
CA TRP A 235 2.12 18.96 19.07
C TRP A 235 2.53 17.70 18.28
N CYS A 236 3.73 17.70 17.72
CA CYS A 236 4.27 16.54 17.00
C CYS A 236 4.84 15.50 17.97
N ARG A 237 4.58 14.23 17.67
CA ARG A 237 4.92 13.09 18.52
C ARG A 237 5.81 12.11 17.77
N PHE A 238 6.91 11.70 18.40
CA PHE A 238 7.88 10.75 17.86
C PHE A 238 8.05 9.62 18.87
N PHE A 239 7.56 8.43 18.55
CA PHE A 239 7.61 7.26 19.42
C PHE A 239 8.52 6.21 18.81
N ASP A 240 9.61 5.89 19.51
CA ASP A 240 10.60 4.88 19.09
C ASP A 240 11.18 5.13 17.70
N CYS A 241 11.32 6.41 17.33
CA CYS A 241 11.90 6.81 16.05
C CYS A 241 13.44 6.88 16.11
N GLY A 242 14.09 6.61 14.99
CA GLY A 242 15.51 6.93 14.77
C GLY A 242 15.63 8.23 14.00
N VAL A 243 16.52 9.14 14.38
CA VAL A 243 16.73 10.43 13.71
C VAL A 243 18.21 10.63 13.48
N HIS A 244 18.63 10.55 12.21
CA HIS A 244 20.04 10.49 11.85
C HIS A 244 20.40 11.35 10.64
N ARG A 245 21.62 11.88 10.64
CA ARG A 245 22.26 12.55 9.51
C ARG A 245 21.52 13.81 9.03
N TRP A 246 20.96 14.56 9.97
CA TRP A 246 20.37 15.88 9.73
C TRP A 246 21.30 17.00 10.23
N SER A 247 21.19 18.21 9.68
CA SER A 247 21.86 19.39 10.27
C SER A 247 21.29 19.68 11.66
N ILE A 248 19.98 19.50 11.82
CA ILE A 248 19.26 19.53 13.09
C ILE A 248 18.32 18.33 13.10
N GLY A 249 18.50 17.43 14.07
CA GLY A 249 17.71 16.21 14.22
C GLY A 249 16.27 16.50 14.63
N ILE A 250 16.04 17.14 15.77
CA ILE A 250 14.69 17.51 16.25
C ILE A 250 14.65 19.00 16.61
N GLY A 251 13.57 19.67 16.22
CA GLY A 251 13.29 21.07 16.55
C GLY A 251 13.68 22.04 15.43
N SER A 252 13.66 23.34 15.75
CA SER A 252 13.86 24.44 14.80
C SER A 252 13.05 24.33 13.51
N SER A 253 11.78 23.94 13.58
CA SER A 253 10.96 23.67 12.39
C SER A 253 10.63 24.92 11.56
N SER A 254 10.44 26.07 12.21
CA SER A 254 9.98 27.29 11.55
C SER A 254 11.13 28.12 10.96
N PRO A 255 10.84 29.08 10.06
CA PRO A 255 11.79 30.12 9.67
C PRO A 255 12.32 30.93 10.86
N ASN A 256 11.48 31.15 11.88
CA ASN A 256 11.84 31.83 13.13
C ASN A 256 12.68 30.95 14.08
N GLY A 257 12.93 29.69 13.73
CA GLY A 257 13.93 28.85 14.37
C GLY A 257 13.46 28.00 15.56
N TYR A 258 12.13 27.84 15.76
CA TYR A 258 11.58 27.10 16.91
C TYR A 258 10.55 26.02 16.51
N SER A 259 10.39 25.03 17.39
CA SER A 259 9.29 24.05 17.38
C SER A 259 8.66 23.96 18.77
N ALA A 260 7.34 23.86 18.85
CA ALA A 260 6.64 23.88 20.13
C ALA A 260 6.00 22.52 20.46
N THR A 261 5.92 22.21 21.75
CA THR A 261 5.16 21.08 22.30
C THR A 261 5.45 19.77 21.57
N LEU A 262 6.72 19.38 21.53
CA LEU A 262 7.14 18.09 20.99
C LEU A 262 7.09 17.03 22.08
N ILE A 263 6.68 15.82 21.71
CA ILE A 263 6.84 14.65 22.57
C ILE A 263 7.71 13.66 21.82
N VAL A 264 8.90 13.41 22.35
CA VAL A 264 9.84 12.44 21.81
C VAL A 264 10.06 11.39 22.87
N SER A 265 9.68 10.15 22.60
CA SER A 265 9.77 9.07 23.57
C SER A 265 10.43 7.85 22.96
N GLY A 266 11.39 7.29 23.69
CA GLY A 266 12.21 6.18 23.22
C GLY A 266 13.10 6.56 22.04
N GLY A 267 13.53 5.57 21.27
CA GLY A 267 14.29 5.79 20.04
C GLY A 267 15.68 6.43 20.23
N THR A 268 16.20 7.00 19.15
CA THR A 268 17.59 7.51 19.08
C THR A 268 17.69 8.75 18.19
N ILE A 269 18.39 9.77 18.67
CA ILE A 269 18.78 10.99 17.93
C ILE A 269 20.31 11.01 17.90
N SER A 270 20.91 10.68 16.75
CA SER A 270 22.37 10.53 16.67
C SER A 270 22.92 10.78 15.28
N ASN A 271 24.23 11.03 15.19
CA ASN A 271 24.89 11.32 13.91
C ASN A 271 24.23 12.49 13.17
N ASN A 272 23.67 13.47 13.90
CA ASN A 272 23.24 14.75 13.35
C ASN A 272 24.35 15.78 13.59
N ALA A 273 24.32 16.95 12.94
CA ALA A 273 25.23 18.02 13.35
C ALA A 273 24.82 18.56 14.73
N ILE A 274 23.54 18.86 14.92
CA ILE A 274 22.92 19.12 16.22
C ILE A 274 21.79 18.13 16.45
N GLY A 275 21.75 17.49 17.63
CA GLY A 275 20.71 16.50 17.96
C GLY A 275 19.34 17.14 18.12
N VAL A 276 19.19 18.01 19.13
CA VAL A 276 17.95 18.73 19.43
C VAL A 276 18.23 20.24 19.46
N LYS A 277 17.42 21.05 18.78
CA LYS A 277 17.59 22.51 18.77
C LYS A 277 16.27 23.28 18.94
N ASN A 278 16.29 24.30 19.79
CA ASN A 278 15.22 25.30 19.92
C ASN A 278 13.79 24.72 19.98
N VAL A 279 13.59 23.81 20.92
CA VAL A 279 12.26 23.27 21.27
C VAL A 279 11.66 24.07 22.42
N ILE A 280 10.33 24.18 22.47
CA ILE A 280 9.58 24.92 23.50
C ILE A 280 8.53 23.98 24.09
N ASP A 281 8.29 24.04 25.41
CA ASP A 281 7.24 23.26 26.10
C ASP A 281 7.26 21.76 25.75
N SER A 282 8.45 21.19 25.52
CA SER A 282 8.61 19.86 24.93
C SER A 282 9.08 18.81 25.94
N LEU A 283 8.67 17.55 25.72
CA LEU A 283 9.03 16.39 26.53
C LEU A 283 9.89 15.40 25.74
N PHE A 284 11.05 15.07 26.30
CA PHE A 284 11.94 14.01 25.84
C PHE A 284 12.02 12.92 26.91
N LEU A 285 11.55 11.71 26.62
CA LEU A 285 11.43 10.62 27.57
C LEU A 285 12.18 9.37 27.10
N GLY A 286 13.20 8.92 27.83
CA GLY A 286 13.91 7.66 27.53
C GLY A 286 14.68 7.65 26.19
N VAL A 287 14.92 8.84 25.62
CA VAL A 287 15.58 9.01 24.32
C VAL A 287 17.10 8.85 24.47
N THR A 288 17.76 8.21 23.51
CA THR A 288 19.23 8.30 23.40
C THR A 288 19.60 9.44 22.45
N ILE A 289 20.30 10.44 22.96
CA ILE A 289 20.89 11.54 22.20
C ILE A 289 22.40 11.33 22.25
N ASN A 290 23.03 10.95 21.14
CA ASN A 290 24.44 10.54 21.19
C ASN A 290 25.15 10.80 19.86
N ALA A 291 26.46 11.01 19.90
CA ALA A 291 27.30 11.09 18.69
C ALA A 291 26.78 12.10 17.65
N ASN A 292 26.30 13.26 18.12
CA ASN A 292 26.04 14.42 17.26
C ASN A 292 27.32 15.25 17.15
N ASP A 293 27.57 15.90 16.02
CA ASP A 293 28.89 16.47 15.73
C ASP A 293 29.24 17.66 16.63
N THR A 294 28.26 18.53 16.88
CA THR A 294 28.45 19.77 17.66
C THR A 294 27.82 19.64 19.05
N ASP A 295 26.49 19.56 19.10
CA ASP A 295 25.74 19.54 20.36
C ASP A 295 24.69 18.43 20.33
N GLY A 296 24.57 17.67 21.43
CA GLY A 296 23.42 16.80 21.64
C GLY A 296 22.12 17.59 21.78
N VAL A 297 22.15 18.67 22.55
CA VAL A 297 21.00 19.57 22.80
C VAL A 297 21.49 21.02 22.83
N GLN A 298 20.89 21.89 21.99
CA GLN A 298 21.19 23.31 21.90
C GLN A 298 19.90 24.14 22.03
N LEU A 299 19.67 24.75 23.20
CA LEU A 299 18.50 25.60 23.47
C LEU A 299 18.96 27.05 23.60
N LEU A 300 18.51 27.90 22.67
CA LEU A 300 18.81 29.34 22.67
C LEU A 300 17.72 30.15 23.40
N THR A 301 17.95 31.45 23.56
CA THR A 301 17.01 32.38 24.21
C THR A 301 15.61 32.27 23.63
N GLY A 302 14.65 31.83 24.44
CA GLY A 302 13.25 31.62 24.04
C GLY A 302 12.87 30.13 23.88
N ALA A 303 13.82 29.19 23.98
CA ALA A 303 13.57 27.75 24.01
C ALA A 303 13.32 27.24 25.45
N ASN A 304 12.25 27.71 26.10
CA ASN A 304 11.95 27.44 27.51
C ASN A 304 11.01 26.24 27.75
N ASN A 305 10.92 25.83 29.03
CA ASN A 305 9.98 24.84 29.56
C ASN A 305 10.07 23.42 28.99
N ASN A 306 11.29 22.94 28.72
CA ASN A 306 11.51 21.60 28.21
C ASN A 306 11.84 20.62 29.34
N ALA A 307 11.36 19.38 29.22
CA ALA A 307 11.66 18.28 30.14
C ALA A 307 12.44 17.18 29.42
N PHE A 308 13.58 16.79 29.97
CA PHE A 308 14.40 15.66 29.51
C PHE A 308 14.50 14.63 30.64
N ILE A 309 13.81 13.50 30.49
CA ILE A 309 13.63 12.50 31.56
C ILE A 309 14.17 11.16 31.08
N GLY A 310 15.11 10.58 31.83
CA GLY A 310 15.72 9.29 31.48
C GLY A 310 16.48 9.33 30.14
N VAL A 311 16.95 10.52 29.74
CA VAL A 311 17.67 10.73 28.49
C VAL A 311 19.15 10.42 28.67
N ARG A 312 19.71 9.62 27.77
CA ARG A 312 21.17 9.46 27.66
C ARG A 312 21.68 10.52 26.69
N ASN A 313 22.42 11.50 27.17
CA ASN A 313 23.06 12.54 26.35
C ASN A 313 24.59 12.36 26.42
N GLY A 314 25.22 12.06 25.29
CA GLY A 314 26.65 11.76 25.20
C GLY A 314 27.30 12.34 23.95
#